data_AF-A0A969D677-F1
#
_entry.id   AF-A0A969D677-F1
#
_cell.length_a   1.000
_cell.length_b   1.000
_cell.length_c   1.000
_cell.angle_alpha   90.00
_cell.angle_beta   90.00
_cell.angle_gamma   90.00
#
_symmetry.space_group_name_H-M   'P 1'
#
loop_
_entity.id
_entity.type
_entity.pdbx_description
1 polymer ?
#
loop_
_entity_poly.entity_id
_entity_poly.type
_entity_poly.pdbx_seq_one_letter_code
_entity_poly.pdbx_strand_id
1 'polypeptide(L)'
;MAWWSLARDRIGLTLVWALAGLTHLPSFLISVVSWTIYALVLLRRQPWDKRLSVLLCAPLGWGLAAFFLLPAVLEQRYINIDYMLASQAGFQASLVNLVTLAMQGIGDIAVRQWLACLAFAGIAWVGFSGHPRQSSQRQTTVVLLATVVGLVLLMSEWAWPIWMLNPVLQKIEAAVRVNQMVYLIEAALCAIAIQSLSLFPGQSAPSPVNASQVHTPQGQQRWLRRFWRTAALVVVGAILLSNFHFGYTLMRKSPTLYSGGRGVVVNRPWIERIVHDPYSDRLIDVPEYRPRLQTDEGADDTATAYIKEQYNPEGFPVAQETVSGFLPTPQPDQPRIVLAQGDGEVEIADWSSYRRQFSLVARTAVTCVLRIYAYPGWQLYLNGVAVDTQKAEDGRIQFLVEPGEYDVAVIYQLTPAFKLGLAASGLSVIVLVGLSYFWRSQAFP
;
A
#
# COMPACT_ATOMS: atom_id res chain seq x y z
N MET A 1 5.87 -0.08 -36.13
CA MET A 1 5.53 0.71 -34.92
C MET A 1 4.83 -0.12 -33.82
N ALA A 2 3.84 -0.97 -34.12
CA ALA A 2 3.09 -1.73 -33.09
C ALA A 2 3.91 -2.69 -32.20
N TRP A 3 5.05 -3.21 -32.68
CA TRP A 3 5.91 -4.11 -31.90
C TRP A 3 6.74 -3.40 -30.84
N TRP A 4 7.19 -2.18 -31.16
CA TRP A 4 7.96 -1.35 -30.23
C TRP A 4 7.12 -0.91 -29.03
N SER A 5 5.82 -0.69 -29.22
CA SER A 5 4.90 -0.44 -28.12
C SER A 5 4.77 -1.66 -27.20
N LEU A 6 4.67 -2.88 -27.74
CA LEU A 6 4.48 -4.08 -26.91
C LEU A 6 5.65 -4.36 -25.95
N ALA A 7 6.89 -4.24 -26.42
CA ALA A 7 8.06 -4.43 -25.56
C ALA A 7 8.10 -3.38 -24.45
N ARG A 8 7.85 -2.11 -24.80
CA ARG A 8 7.77 -1.01 -23.83
C ARG A 8 6.68 -1.23 -22.79
N ASP A 9 5.50 -1.67 -23.22
CA ASP A 9 4.35 -1.87 -22.35
C ASP A 9 4.60 -3.03 -21.36
N ARG A 10 5.31 -4.09 -21.78
CA ARG A 10 5.72 -5.19 -20.89
C ARG A 10 6.74 -4.76 -19.85
N ILE A 11 7.78 -4.03 -20.26
CA ILE A 11 8.76 -3.46 -19.32
C ILE A 11 8.07 -2.52 -18.34
N GLY A 12 7.20 -1.64 -18.84
CA GLY A 12 6.39 -0.74 -18.02
C GLY A 12 5.56 -1.50 -16.99
N LEU A 13 4.87 -2.57 -17.41
CA LEU A 13 4.07 -3.40 -16.52
C LEU A 13 4.94 -4.08 -15.44
N THR A 14 6.10 -4.64 -15.79
CA THR A 14 7.05 -5.20 -14.83
C THR A 14 7.52 -4.17 -13.80
N LEU A 15 7.84 -2.95 -14.24
CA LEU A 15 8.25 -1.87 -13.34
C LEU A 15 7.12 -1.42 -12.42
N VAL A 16 5.88 -1.35 -12.91
CA VAL A 16 4.70 -1.05 -12.07
C VAL A 16 4.57 -2.09 -10.95
N TRP A 17 4.75 -3.38 -11.25
CA TRP A 17 4.70 -4.43 -10.22
C TRP A 17 5.83 -4.32 -9.20
N ALA A 18 7.04 -4.01 -9.64
CA ALA A 18 8.17 -3.80 -8.74
C ALA A 18 7.91 -2.60 -7.81
N LEU A 19 7.49 -1.46 -8.37
CA LEU A 19 7.20 -0.24 -7.60
C LEU A 19 6.03 -0.43 -6.65
N ALA A 20 4.98 -1.15 -7.06
CA ALA A 20 3.87 -1.49 -6.17
C ALA A 20 4.36 -2.31 -4.97
N GLY A 21 5.23 -3.30 -5.21
CA GLY A 21 5.85 -4.11 -4.15
C GLY A 21 6.76 -3.32 -3.20
N LEU A 22 7.46 -2.29 -3.70
CA LEU A 22 8.39 -1.47 -2.93
C LEU A 22 7.75 -0.31 -2.17
N THR A 23 6.50 0.05 -2.49
CA THR A 23 5.83 1.22 -1.90
C THR A 23 4.92 0.87 -0.76
N HIS A 24 4.04 -0.13 -0.94
CA HIS A 24 3.03 -0.45 0.07
C HIS A 24 2.52 -1.91 -0.03
N LEU A 25 3.01 -2.79 0.86
CA LEU A 25 2.71 -4.23 0.85
C LEU A 25 1.20 -4.58 0.87
N PRO A 26 0.36 -4.02 1.78
CA PRO A 26 -1.08 -4.25 1.76
C PRO A 26 -1.76 -3.92 0.42
N SER A 27 -1.44 -2.77 -0.18
CA SER A 27 -1.96 -2.35 -1.48
C SER A 27 -1.45 -3.24 -2.62
N PHE A 28 -0.21 -3.69 -2.53
CA PHE A 28 0.36 -4.66 -3.46
C PHE A 28 -0.39 -6.01 -3.39
N LEU A 29 -0.72 -6.52 -2.20
CA LEU A 29 -1.48 -7.77 -2.04
C LEU A 29 -2.85 -7.69 -2.75
N ILE A 30 -3.60 -6.61 -2.53
CA ILE A 30 -4.88 -6.37 -3.24
C ILE A 30 -4.65 -6.41 -4.76
N SER A 31 -3.62 -5.72 -5.23
CA SER A 31 -3.28 -5.67 -6.66
C SER A 31 -2.99 -7.06 -7.21
N VAL A 32 -2.21 -7.88 -6.48
CA VAL A 32 -1.88 -9.27 -6.86
C VAL A 32 -3.14 -10.12 -6.98
N VAL A 33 -4.09 -10.00 -6.04
CA VAL A 33 -5.37 -10.73 -6.12
C VAL A 33 -6.17 -10.30 -7.34
N SER A 34 -6.33 -8.99 -7.56
CA SER A 34 -7.04 -8.46 -8.73
C SER A 34 -6.40 -8.88 -10.04
N TRP A 35 -5.06 -8.84 -10.12
CA TRP A 35 -4.30 -9.29 -11.28
C TRP A 35 -4.43 -10.78 -11.52
N THR A 36 -4.45 -11.60 -10.46
CA THR A 36 -4.63 -13.05 -10.59
C THR A 36 -6.00 -13.37 -11.21
N ILE A 37 -7.07 -12.72 -10.74
CA ILE A 37 -8.41 -12.86 -11.32
C ILE A 37 -8.40 -12.43 -12.79
N TYR A 38 -7.82 -11.27 -13.09
CA TYR A 38 -7.67 -10.78 -14.46
C TYR A 38 -6.88 -11.76 -15.36
N ALA A 39 -5.76 -12.28 -14.86
CA ALA A 39 -4.89 -13.20 -15.54
C ALA A 39 -5.60 -14.53 -15.85
N LEU A 40 -6.41 -15.05 -14.93
CA LEU A 40 -7.24 -16.25 -15.16
C LEU A 40 -8.27 -16.03 -16.28
N VAL A 41 -8.89 -14.85 -16.34
CA VAL A 41 -9.81 -14.50 -17.44
C VAL A 41 -9.06 -14.38 -18.76
N LEU A 42 -7.88 -13.75 -18.75
CA LEU A 42 -7.01 -13.58 -19.92
C LEU A 42 -6.53 -14.94 -20.46
N LEU A 43 -6.16 -15.85 -19.56
CA LEU A 43 -5.77 -17.24 -19.84
C LEU A 43 -6.85 -18.04 -20.58
N ARG A 44 -8.12 -17.62 -20.54
CA ARG A 44 -9.19 -18.31 -21.27
C ARG A 44 -9.37 -17.82 -22.70
N ARG A 45 -8.93 -16.59 -23.04
CA ARG A 45 -9.37 -15.89 -24.26
C ARG A 45 -8.29 -15.58 -25.30
N GLN A 46 -7.02 -15.50 -24.90
CA GLN A 46 -5.92 -15.09 -25.81
C GLN A 46 -5.06 -16.28 -26.29
N PRO A 47 -4.18 -16.18 -27.29
CA PRO A 47 -3.20 -17.24 -27.58
C PRO A 47 -2.04 -17.27 -26.54
N TRP A 48 -1.34 -18.42 -26.43
CA TRP A 48 -0.35 -18.70 -25.38
C TRP A 48 0.88 -17.77 -25.38
N ASP A 49 1.31 -17.34 -26.56
CA ASP A 49 2.40 -16.37 -26.75
C ASP A 49 2.11 -15.03 -26.04
N LYS A 50 0.90 -14.51 -26.21
CA LYS A 50 0.45 -13.28 -25.55
C LYS A 50 0.24 -13.49 -24.07
N ARG A 51 -0.39 -14.62 -23.68
CA ARG A 51 -0.63 -14.99 -22.27
C ARG A 51 0.67 -15.03 -21.48
N LEU A 52 1.66 -15.77 -21.95
CA LEU A 52 2.92 -15.98 -21.24
C LEU A 52 3.65 -14.65 -21.02
N SER A 53 3.68 -13.78 -22.03
CA SER A 53 4.34 -12.49 -21.89
C SER A 53 3.74 -11.60 -20.80
N VAL A 54 2.41 -11.55 -20.66
CA VAL A 54 1.73 -10.79 -19.61
C VAL A 54 1.89 -11.46 -18.25
N LEU A 55 1.79 -12.79 -18.21
CA LEU A 55 1.94 -13.58 -16.98
C LEU A 55 3.33 -13.47 -16.37
N LEU A 56 4.38 -13.36 -17.19
CA LEU A 56 5.75 -13.21 -16.71
C LEU A 56 6.05 -11.81 -16.17
N CYS A 57 5.29 -10.77 -16.58
CA CYS A 57 5.58 -9.40 -16.16
C CYS A 57 5.48 -9.20 -14.65
N ALA A 58 4.44 -9.77 -14.01
CA ALA A 58 4.23 -9.58 -12.57
C ALA A 58 5.25 -10.34 -11.70
N PRO A 59 5.49 -11.66 -11.89
CA PRO A 59 6.53 -12.38 -11.16
C PRO A 59 7.92 -11.76 -11.34
N LEU A 60 8.23 -11.25 -12.54
CA LEU A 60 9.48 -10.55 -12.77
C LEU A 60 9.56 -9.24 -11.98
N GLY A 61 8.45 -8.49 -11.89
CA GLY A 61 8.36 -7.30 -11.05
C GLY A 61 8.50 -7.61 -9.56
N TRP A 62 7.88 -8.70 -9.10
CA TRP A 62 8.03 -9.20 -7.72
C TRP A 62 9.47 -9.61 -7.46
N GLY A 63 10.10 -10.26 -8.45
CA GLY A 63 11.51 -10.61 -8.45
C GLY A 63 12.40 -9.38 -8.31
N LEU A 64 12.17 -8.31 -9.07
CA LEU A 64 12.90 -7.04 -8.90
C LEU A 64 12.76 -6.47 -7.48
N ALA A 65 11.57 -6.59 -6.88
CA ALA A 65 11.31 -6.16 -5.50
C ALA A 65 11.72 -7.21 -4.45
N ALA A 66 12.32 -8.34 -4.82
CA ALA A 66 12.55 -9.47 -3.91
C ALA A 66 13.49 -9.16 -2.74
N PHE A 67 14.41 -8.20 -2.90
CA PHE A 67 15.27 -7.73 -1.80
C PHE A 67 14.47 -7.16 -0.62
N PHE A 68 13.25 -6.68 -0.89
CA PHE A 68 12.31 -6.19 0.10
C PHE A 68 11.24 -7.24 0.43
N LEU A 69 10.66 -7.91 -0.58
CA LEU A 69 9.57 -8.86 -0.39
C LEU A 69 10.00 -10.13 0.35
N LEU A 70 11.18 -10.70 0.07
CA LEU A 70 11.59 -11.96 0.68
C LEU A 70 11.88 -11.83 2.17
N PRO A 71 12.63 -10.83 2.66
CA PRO A 71 12.74 -10.58 4.10
C PRO A 71 11.38 -10.39 4.75
N ALA A 72 10.50 -9.57 4.15
CA ALA A 72 9.17 -9.30 4.71
C ALA A 72 8.32 -10.58 4.90
N VAL A 73 8.45 -11.56 4.01
CA VAL A 73 7.73 -12.84 4.09
C VAL A 73 8.44 -13.85 5.01
N LEU A 74 9.74 -14.07 4.80
CA LEU A 74 10.49 -15.13 5.50
C LEU A 74 10.77 -14.77 6.96
N GLU A 75 10.84 -13.49 7.27
CA GLU A 75 11.13 -12.96 8.60
C GLU A 75 9.89 -12.38 9.27
N GLN A 76 8.71 -12.61 8.68
CA GLN A 76 7.42 -12.17 9.22
C GLN A 76 7.22 -12.59 10.68
N ARG A 77 7.71 -13.78 11.07
CA ARG A 77 7.61 -14.31 12.44
C ARG A 77 8.28 -13.44 13.51
N TYR A 78 9.22 -12.61 13.09
CA TYR A 78 9.96 -11.69 13.96
C TYR A 78 9.25 -10.34 14.10
N ILE A 79 8.17 -10.11 13.36
CA ILE A 79 7.41 -8.86 13.34
C ILE A 79 6.02 -9.13 13.93
N ASN A 80 5.61 -8.31 14.87
CA ASN A 80 4.29 -8.37 15.48
C ASN A 80 3.27 -7.65 14.60
N ILE A 81 2.83 -8.34 13.56
CA ILE A 81 1.80 -7.83 12.65
C ILE A 81 0.46 -7.69 13.36
N ASP A 82 0.17 -8.58 14.33
CA ASP A 82 -1.10 -8.55 15.06
C ASP A 82 -1.27 -7.24 15.85
N TYR A 83 -0.17 -6.67 16.35
CA TYR A 83 -0.16 -5.33 16.92
C TYR A 83 -0.56 -4.23 15.92
N MET A 84 -0.10 -4.30 14.66
CA MET A 84 -0.51 -3.34 13.64
C MET A 84 -2.00 -3.45 13.35
N LEU A 85 -2.54 -4.69 13.29
CA LEU A 85 -3.97 -4.94 13.06
C LEU A 85 -4.84 -4.40 14.19
N ALA A 86 -4.37 -4.56 15.43
CA ALA A 86 -5.03 -4.01 16.60
C ALA A 86 -5.05 -2.47 16.63
N SER A 87 -3.96 -1.83 16.16
CA SER A 87 -3.76 -0.39 16.31
C SER A 87 -4.76 0.51 15.59
N GLN A 88 -5.51 0.00 14.59
CA GLN A 88 -6.47 0.78 13.79
C GLN A 88 -7.93 0.35 13.99
N ALA A 89 -8.28 -0.13 15.20
CA ALA A 89 -9.61 -0.69 15.52
C ALA A 89 -10.01 -1.91 14.66
N GLY A 90 -9.03 -2.55 14.01
CA GLY A 90 -9.21 -3.72 13.17
C GLY A 90 -9.86 -3.44 11.82
N PHE A 91 -9.81 -4.44 10.95
CA PHE A 91 -10.36 -4.37 9.59
C PHE A 91 -11.84 -3.96 9.55
N GLN A 92 -12.62 -4.42 10.52
CA GLN A 92 -14.06 -4.14 10.59
C GLN A 92 -14.38 -2.65 10.75
N ALA A 93 -13.59 -1.92 11.55
CA ALA A 93 -13.78 -0.48 11.74
C ALA A 93 -13.53 0.34 10.47
N SER A 94 -12.78 -0.23 9.52
CA SER A 94 -12.49 0.39 8.23
C SER A 94 -13.53 0.11 7.14
N LEU A 95 -14.53 -0.74 7.43
CA LEU A 95 -15.61 -1.02 6.49
C LEU A 95 -16.52 0.20 6.34
N VAL A 96 -16.91 0.46 5.10
CA VAL A 96 -17.74 1.61 4.77
C VAL A 96 -19.19 1.32 5.14
N ASN A 97 -19.73 2.11 6.06
CA ASN A 97 -21.17 2.18 6.27
C ASN A 97 -21.82 2.96 5.12
N LEU A 98 -22.46 2.25 4.18
CA LEU A 98 -23.03 2.88 2.98
C LEU A 98 -24.13 3.90 3.30
N VAL A 99 -24.85 3.74 4.42
CA VAL A 99 -25.90 4.68 4.83
C VAL A 99 -25.29 5.98 5.32
N THR A 100 -24.32 5.89 6.24
CA THR A 100 -23.56 7.06 6.72
C THR A 100 -22.90 7.79 5.57
N LEU A 101 -22.29 7.04 4.66
CA LEU A 101 -21.64 7.60 3.47
C LEU A 101 -22.65 8.30 2.55
N ALA A 102 -23.82 7.72 2.32
CA ALA A 102 -24.89 8.34 1.55
C ALA A 102 -25.39 9.65 2.18
N MET A 103 -25.48 9.69 3.53
CA MET A 103 -25.85 10.91 4.27
C MET A 103 -24.80 12.01 4.19
N GLN A 104 -23.50 11.66 4.13
CA GLN A 104 -22.42 12.63 3.90
C GLN A 104 -22.45 13.21 2.48
N GLY A 105 -22.98 12.46 1.52
CA GLY A 105 -23.17 12.90 0.14
C GLY A 105 -21.87 13.35 -0.53
N ILE A 106 -21.92 14.43 -1.31
CA ILE A 106 -20.74 14.99 -2.01
C ILE A 106 -19.69 15.61 -1.08
N GLY A 107 -19.91 15.60 0.24
CA GLY A 107 -18.92 15.99 1.24
C GLY A 107 -17.81 14.94 1.39
N ASP A 108 -18.06 13.69 0.99
CA ASP A 108 -17.10 12.60 1.08
C ASP A 108 -16.34 12.35 -0.24
N ILE A 109 -15.07 11.95 -0.13
CA ILE A 109 -14.19 11.74 -1.29
C ILE A 109 -14.56 10.48 -2.10
N ALA A 110 -14.97 9.40 -1.45
CA ALA A 110 -15.36 8.16 -2.10
C ALA A 110 -16.67 8.36 -2.86
N VAL A 111 -17.66 9.04 -2.26
CA VAL A 111 -18.93 9.36 -2.94
C VAL A 111 -18.68 10.16 -4.22
N ARG A 112 -17.82 11.18 -4.17
CA ARG A 112 -17.46 11.97 -5.37
C ARG A 112 -16.86 11.12 -6.48
N GLN A 113 -16.01 10.16 -6.14
CA GLN A 113 -15.38 9.26 -7.11
C GLN A 113 -16.38 8.28 -7.72
N TRP A 114 -17.30 7.76 -6.91
CA TRP A 114 -18.34 6.86 -7.40
C TRP A 114 -19.32 7.60 -8.31
N LEU A 115 -19.68 8.83 -7.97
CA LEU A 115 -20.47 9.72 -8.84
C LEU A 115 -19.72 10.06 -10.13
N ALA A 116 -18.40 10.27 -10.07
CA ALA A 116 -17.59 10.47 -11.26
C ALA A 116 -17.58 9.23 -12.17
N CYS A 117 -17.42 8.03 -11.61
CA CYS A 117 -17.56 6.76 -12.33
C CYS A 117 -18.92 6.67 -13.05
N LEU A 118 -20.02 6.96 -12.34
CA LEU A 118 -21.37 6.94 -12.91
C LEU A 118 -21.54 7.98 -14.02
N ALA A 119 -21.01 9.19 -13.84
CA ALA A 119 -21.07 10.24 -14.84
C ALA A 119 -20.29 9.87 -16.11
N PHE A 120 -19.06 9.35 -15.98
CA PHE A 120 -18.26 8.87 -17.11
C PHE A 120 -18.94 7.71 -17.83
N ALA A 121 -19.49 6.74 -17.09
CA ALA A 121 -20.25 5.64 -17.67
C ALA A 121 -21.49 6.14 -18.43
N GLY A 122 -22.22 7.12 -17.89
CA GLY A 122 -23.37 7.74 -18.55
C GLY A 122 -23.00 8.46 -19.84
N ILE A 123 -21.92 9.26 -19.84
CA ILE A 123 -21.39 9.94 -21.04
C ILE A 123 -20.96 8.92 -22.10
N ALA A 124 -20.26 7.86 -21.69
CA ALA A 124 -19.89 6.76 -22.57
C ALA A 124 -21.13 6.10 -23.20
N TRP A 125 -22.11 5.73 -22.38
CA TRP A 125 -23.33 5.07 -22.81
C TRP A 125 -24.11 5.88 -23.83
N VAL A 126 -24.35 7.17 -23.56
CA VAL A 126 -25.06 8.07 -24.49
C VAL A 126 -24.25 8.25 -25.77
N GLY A 127 -22.92 8.41 -25.69
CA GLY A 127 -22.08 8.60 -26.89
C GLY A 127 -22.07 7.41 -27.82
N PHE A 128 -22.16 6.20 -27.27
CA PHE A 128 -22.26 5.00 -28.09
C PHE A 128 -23.69 4.64 -28.50
N SER A 129 -24.73 5.20 -27.89
CA SER A 129 -26.16 4.84 -28.05
C SER A 129 -26.67 4.76 -29.51
N GLY A 130 -26.11 5.57 -30.42
CA GLY A 130 -26.46 5.58 -31.84
C GLY A 130 -25.63 4.68 -32.76
N HIS A 131 -24.64 3.94 -32.24
CA HIS A 131 -23.68 3.19 -33.06
C HIS A 131 -23.70 1.68 -32.71
N PRO A 132 -24.49 0.85 -33.42
CA PRO A 132 -24.57 -0.59 -33.16
C PRO A 132 -23.22 -1.31 -33.24
N ARG A 133 -22.33 -0.85 -34.13
CA ARG A 133 -20.95 -1.36 -34.28
C ARG A 133 -20.08 -1.18 -33.02
N GLN A 134 -20.48 -0.30 -32.10
CA GLN A 134 -19.78 -0.05 -30.83
C GLN A 134 -20.40 -0.80 -29.65
N SER A 135 -21.19 -1.86 -29.90
CA SER A 135 -21.79 -2.69 -28.84
C SER A 135 -20.77 -3.22 -27.83
N SER A 136 -19.56 -3.58 -28.29
CA SER A 136 -18.47 -4.01 -27.42
C SER A 136 -18.04 -2.94 -26.42
N GLN A 137 -17.96 -1.67 -26.83
CA GLN A 137 -17.57 -0.59 -25.91
C GLN A 137 -18.63 -0.36 -24.84
N ARG A 138 -19.92 -0.44 -25.20
CA ARG A 138 -21.01 -0.38 -24.22
C ARG A 138 -20.94 -1.53 -23.21
N GLN A 139 -20.71 -2.74 -23.70
CA GLN A 139 -20.53 -3.91 -22.83
C GLN A 139 -19.34 -3.69 -21.89
N THR A 140 -18.22 -3.18 -22.38
CA THR A 140 -17.06 -2.83 -21.55
C THR A 140 -17.43 -1.79 -20.50
N THR A 141 -18.14 -0.71 -20.85
CA THR A 141 -18.63 0.29 -19.88
C THR A 141 -19.48 -0.35 -18.77
N VAL A 142 -20.41 -1.23 -19.13
CA VAL A 142 -21.26 -1.94 -18.16
C VAL A 142 -20.45 -2.84 -17.25
N VAL A 143 -19.49 -3.60 -17.80
CA VAL A 143 -18.61 -4.48 -17.01
C VAL A 143 -17.75 -3.67 -16.05
N LEU A 144 -17.17 -2.56 -16.49
CA LEU A 144 -16.38 -1.67 -15.64
C LEU A 144 -17.25 -1.08 -14.52
N LEU A 145 -18.44 -0.60 -14.83
CA LEU A 145 -19.35 -0.05 -13.81
C LEU A 145 -19.80 -1.12 -12.81
N ALA A 146 -20.17 -2.32 -13.29
CA ALA A 146 -20.50 -3.44 -12.42
C ALA A 146 -19.31 -3.83 -11.52
N THR A 147 -18.08 -3.74 -12.04
CA THR A 147 -16.88 -3.96 -11.24
C THR A 147 -16.72 -2.90 -10.16
N VAL A 148 -16.95 -1.61 -10.44
CA VAL A 148 -16.96 -0.54 -9.41
C VAL A 148 -17.98 -0.86 -8.32
N VAL A 149 -19.21 -1.22 -8.68
CA VAL A 149 -20.25 -1.59 -7.70
C VAL A 149 -19.80 -2.79 -6.85
N GLY A 150 -19.21 -3.81 -7.47
CA GLY A 150 -18.67 -4.97 -6.75
C GLY A 150 -17.56 -4.60 -5.76
N LEU A 151 -16.65 -3.69 -6.14
CA LEU A 151 -15.59 -3.20 -5.25
C LEU A 151 -16.16 -2.34 -4.10
N VAL A 152 -17.15 -1.50 -4.38
CA VAL A 152 -17.86 -0.71 -3.37
C VAL A 152 -18.53 -1.61 -2.34
N LEU A 153 -19.21 -2.66 -2.79
CA LEU A 153 -19.80 -3.67 -1.91
C LEU A 153 -18.74 -4.42 -1.12
N LEU A 154 -17.59 -4.74 -1.74
CA LEU A 154 -16.47 -5.40 -1.05
C LEU A 154 -15.87 -4.54 0.06
N MET A 155 -15.93 -3.21 -0.07
CA MET A 155 -15.48 -2.25 0.95
C MET A 155 -16.53 -1.99 2.04
N SER A 156 -17.78 -2.43 1.87
CA SER A 156 -18.85 -2.11 2.80
C SER A 156 -19.01 -3.16 3.90
N GLU A 157 -19.72 -2.79 4.96
CA GLU A 157 -20.06 -3.68 6.07
C GLU A 157 -20.72 -5.00 5.61
N TRP A 158 -21.38 -5.01 4.45
CA TRP A 158 -22.04 -6.19 3.90
C TRP A 158 -21.07 -7.26 3.42
N ALA A 159 -19.83 -6.89 3.09
CA ALA A 159 -18.81 -7.84 2.72
C ALA A 159 -18.13 -8.49 3.93
N TRP A 160 -18.48 -8.12 5.16
CA TRP A 160 -17.87 -8.69 6.38
C TRP A 160 -17.76 -10.23 6.37
N PRO A 161 -18.80 -11.00 5.96
CA PRO A 161 -18.68 -12.46 5.87
C PRO A 161 -17.56 -12.93 4.94
N ILE A 162 -17.34 -12.24 3.81
CA ILE A 162 -16.28 -12.58 2.86
C ILE A 162 -14.90 -12.38 3.50
N TRP A 163 -14.74 -11.30 4.26
CA TRP A 163 -13.49 -11.00 4.96
C TRP A 163 -13.23 -11.96 6.13
N MET A 164 -14.27 -12.42 6.84
CA MET A 164 -14.13 -13.45 7.87
C MET A 164 -13.59 -14.78 7.33
N LEU A 165 -13.89 -15.12 6.07
CA LEU A 165 -13.42 -16.37 5.46
C LEU A 165 -11.92 -16.38 5.16
N ASN A 166 -11.24 -15.22 5.18
CA ASN A 166 -9.83 -15.14 4.83
C ASN A 166 -9.04 -14.24 5.80
N PRO A 167 -8.43 -14.83 6.84
CA PRO A 167 -7.59 -14.11 7.80
C PRO A 167 -6.40 -13.38 7.15
N VAL A 168 -5.91 -13.82 6.00
CA VAL A 168 -4.83 -13.14 5.27
C VAL A 168 -5.32 -11.82 4.68
N LEU A 169 -6.55 -11.78 4.17
CA LEU A 169 -7.15 -10.55 3.66
C LEU A 169 -7.46 -9.55 4.77
N GLN A 170 -7.74 -10.00 6.00
CA GLN A 170 -7.88 -9.11 7.16
C GLN A 170 -6.57 -8.41 7.53
N LYS A 171 -5.42 -8.91 7.05
CA LYS A 171 -4.13 -8.21 7.19
C LYS A 171 -4.00 -6.98 6.29
N ILE A 172 -4.93 -6.77 5.37
CA ILE A 172 -5.04 -5.55 4.59
C ILE A 172 -5.64 -4.50 5.52
N GLU A 173 -4.80 -3.78 6.28
CA GLU A 173 -5.15 -2.83 7.35
C GLU A 173 -6.52 -2.12 7.22
N ALA A 174 -6.90 -1.67 6.01
CA ALA A 174 -8.19 -1.05 5.76
C ALA A 174 -8.87 -1.54 4.46
N ALA A 175 -10.18 -1.85 4.52
CA ALA A 175 -10.98 -2.27 3.37
C ALA A 175 -11.00 -1.21 2.26
N VAL A 176 -11.05 0.08 2.64
CA VAL A 176 -10.99 1.22 1.72
C VAL A 176 -9.73 1.26 0.85
N ARG A 177 -8.69 0.48 1.15
CA ARG A 177 -7.53 0.30 0.26
C ARG A 177 -7.92 -0.31 -1.08
N VAL A 178 -9.02 -1.06 -1.15
CA VAL A 178 -9.60 -1.57 -2.41
C VAL A 178 -10.00 -0.42 -3.35
N ASN A 179 -10.24 0.78 -2.83
CA ASN A 179 -10.57 1.98 -3.63
C ASN A 179 -9.47 2.33 -4.64
N GLN A 180 -8.23 1.86 -4.45
CA GLN A 180 -7.17 1.99 -5.46
C GLN A 180 -7.57 1.39 -6.83
N MET A 181 -8.33 0.29 -6.81
CA MET A 181 -8.82 -0.38 -8.02
C MET A 181 -9.98 0.41 -8.64
N VAL A 182 -10.77 1.11 -7.81
CA VAL A 182 -11.81 2.01 -8.29
C VAL A 182 -11.20 3.15 -9.10
N TYR A 183 -10.09 3.76 -8.65
CA TYR A 183 -9.40 4.81 -9.42
C TYR A 183 -8.91 4.32 -10.79
N LEU A 184 -8.38 3.09 -10.86
CA LEU A 184 -7.96 2.50 -12.13
C LEU A 184 -9.14 2.34 -13.09
N ILE A 185 -10.28 1.87 -12.58
CA ILE A 185 -11.51 1.72 -13.37
C ILE A 185 -12.11 3.08 -13.74
N GLU A 186 -12.07 4.06 -12.84
CA GLU A 186 -12.50 5.44 -13.08
C GLU A 186 -11.72 6.05 -14.25
N ALA A 187 -10.38 5.89 -14.25
CA ALA A 187 -9.54 6.36 -15.34
C ALA A 187 -9.90 5.69 -16.68
N ALA A 188 -10.18 4.38 -16.67
CA ALA A 188 -10.64 3.66 -17.86
C ALA A 188 -12.01 4.15 -18.34
N LEU A 189 -12.97 4.36 -17.43
CA LEU A 189 -14.28 4.91 -17.73
C LEU A 189 -14.18 6.34 -18.30
N CYS A 190 -13.32 7.18 -17.73
CA CYS A 190 -13.05 8.53 -18.22
C CYS A 190 -12.49 8.50 -19.65
N ALA A 191 -11.52 7.61 -19.93
CA ALA A 191 -10.96 7.45 -21.28
C ALA A 191 -12.03 7.01 -22.30
N ILE A 192 -12.88 6.03 -21.93
CA ILE A 192 -13.99 5.57 -22.76
C ILE A 192 -15.03 6.68 -22.96
N ALA A 193 -15.32 7.48 -21.92
CA ALA A 193 -16.20 8.64 -22.01
C ALA A 193 -15.67 9.66 -23.02
N ILE A 194 -14.39 10.02 -22.95
CA ILE A 194 -13.74 10.94 -23.90
C ILE A 194 -13.77 10.36 -25.33
N GLN A 195 -13.51 9.05 -25.48
CA GLN A 195 -13.60 8.39 -26.78
C GLN A 195 -15.01 8.46 -27.37
N SER A 196 -16.05 8.27 -26.56
CA SER A 196 -17.45 8.34 -27.01
C SER A 196 -17.81 9.74 -27.54
N LEU A 197 -17.14 10.80 -27.07
CA LEU A 197 -17.35 12.17 -27.54
C LEU A 197 -16.99 12.35 -29.01
N SER A 198 -16.04 11.57 -29.52
CA SER A 198 -15.70 11.57 -30.95
C SER A 198 -16.83 11.04 -31.84
N LEU A 199 -17.77 10.28 -31.24
CA LEU A 199 -18.93 9.66 -31.91
C LEU A 199 -20.24 10.38 -31.60
N PHE A 200 -20.27 11.22 -30.57
CA PHE A 200 -21.42 12.06 -30.19
C PHE A 200 -21.82 13.03 -31.32
N PRO A 201 -23.13 13.23 -31.55
CA PRO A 201 -24.08 12.32 -32.18
C PRO A 201 -24.12 12.54 -33.70
N GLY A 202 -24.46 11.52 -34.50
CA GLY A 202 -25.01 11.74 -35.84
C GLY A 202 -24.16 11.35 -37.06
N GLN A 203 -23.16 10.48 -36.94
CA GLN A 203 -22.80 9.68 -38.13
C GLN A 203 -23.81 8.55 -38.31
N SER A 204 -25.09 8.87 -38.51
CA SER A 204 -25.89 7.98 -39.35
C SER A 204 -25.20 8.01 -40.69
N ALA A 205 -24.61 6.88 -41.10
CA ALA A 205 -24.10 6.74 -42.46
C ALA A 205 -25.20 7.27 -43.39
N PRO A 206 -24.89 8.18 -44.32
CA PRO A 206 -25.90 8.73 -45.21
C PRO A 206 -26.63 7.54 -45.85
N SER A 207 -27.92 7.39 -45.56
CA SER A 207 -28.72 6.37 -46.22
C SER A 207 -28.62 6.64 -47.72
N PRO A 208 -28.21 5.66 -48.54
CA PRO A 208 -27.96 5.88 -49.97
C PRO A 208 -29.23 6.12 -50.80
N VAL A 209 -30.37 6.40 -50.18
CA VAL A 209 -31.69 6.42 -50.80
C VAL A 209 -32.27 7.82 -50.65
N ASN A 210 -32.41 8.51 -51.78
CA ASN A 210 -33.04 9.83 -52.01
C ASN A 210 -32.09 11.05 -51.94
N ALA A 211 -31.31 11.22 -53.01
CA ALA A 211 -30.54 12.44 -53.31
C ALA A 211 -31.41 13.65 -53.71
N SER A 212 -32.72 13.46 -53.87
CA SER A 212 -33.65 14.51 -54.25
C SER A 212 -34.42 15.01 -53.03
N GLN A 213 -34.10 16.25 -52.64
CA GLN A 213 -34.94 17.14 -51.84
C GLN A 213 -35.03 16.81 -50.34
N VAL A 214 -34.21 17.49 -49.55
CA VAL A 214 -34.62 18.31 -48.40
C VAL A 214 -33.37 19.11 -48.02
N HIS A 215 -33.38 20.42 -48.30
CA HIS A 215 -32.37 21.36 -47.79
C HIS A 215 -32.58 21.55 -46.29
N THR A 216 -32.35 20.51 -45.48
CA THR A 216 -32.12 20.73 -44.06
C THR A 216 -30.78 21.46 -43.94
N PRO A 217 -30.70 22.55 -43.16
CA PRO A 217 -29.48 23.34 -43.05
C PRO A 217 -28.39 22.48 -42.39
N GLN A 218 -27.50 21.90 -43.21
CA GLN A 218 -26.36 21.10 -42.76
C GLN A 218 -25.49 21.84 -41.71
N GLY A 219 -25.52 23.17 -41.73
CA GLY A 219 -24.87 24.02 -40.72
C GLY A 219 -25.41 23.82 -39.30
N GLN A 220 -26.75 23.71 -39.13
CA GLN A 220 -27.37 23.59 -37.82
C GLN A 220 -27.01 22.28 -37.12
N GLN A 221 -27.00 21.17 -37.86
CA GLN A 221 -26.63 19.86 -37.32
C GLN A 221 -25.15 19.78 -36.96
N ARG A 222 -24.25 20.36 -37.76
CA ARG A 222 -22.81 20.43 -37.42
C ARG A 222 -22.55 21.28 -36.18
N TRP A 223 -23.23 22.41 -36.04
CA TRP A 223 -23.12 23.27 -34.88
C TRP A 223 -23.58 22.56 -33.59
N LEU A 224 -24.76 21.94 -33.62
CA LEU A 224 -25.28 21.15 -32.48
C LEU A 224 -24.30 20.07 -32.03
N ARG A 225 -23.64 19.37 -32.96
CA ARG A 225 -22.63 18.35 -32.63
C ARG A 225 -21.43 18.92 -31.90
N ARG A 226 -20.87 20.02 -32.42
CA ARG A 226 -19.74 20.70 -31.79
C ARG A 226 -20.13 21.18 -30.40
N PHE A 227 -21.31 21.78 -30.27
CA PHE A 227 -21.85 22.24 -29.00
C PHE A 227 -21.91 21.10 -27.97
N TRP A 228 -22.56 19.97 -28.28
CA TRP A 228 -22.67 18.84 -27.35
C TRP A 228 -21.32 18.22 -26.98
N ARG A 229 -20.39 18.11 -27.93
CA ARG A 229 -19.03 17.61 -27.65
C ARG A 229 -18.29 18.54 -26.69
N THR A 230 -18.32 19.84 -26.95
CA THR A 230 -17.69 20.83 -26.07
C THR A 230 -18.35 20.82 -24.70
N ALA A 231 -19.68 20.77 -24.62
CA ALA A 231 -20.40 20.69 -23.37
C ALA A 231 -20.01 19.44 -22.55
N ALA A 232 -19.94 18.26 -23.18
CA ALA A 232 -19.53 17.03 -22.50
C ALA A 232 -18.05 17.06 -22.05
N LEU A 233 -17.15 17.63 -22.87
CA LEU A 233 -15.76 17.87 -22.46
C LEU A 233 -15.66 18.81 -21.27
N VAL A 234 -16.46 19.87 -21.23
CA VAL A 234 -16.55 20.79 -20.08
C VAL A 234 -17.04 20.05 -18.85
N VAL A 235 -18.03 19.17 -18.96
CA VAL A 235 -18.50 18.33 -17.84
C VAL A 235 -17.39 17.41 -17.34
N VAL A 236 -16.70 16.67 -18.22
CA VAL A 236 -15.58 15.79 -17.83
C VAL A 236 -14.48 16.62 -17.14
N GLY A 237 -14.09 17.76 -17.72
CA GLY A 237 -13.10 18.65 -17.13
C GLY A 237 -13.52 19.19 -15.77
N ALA A 238 -14.79 19.57 -15.60
CA ALA A 238 -15.33 20.05 -14.34
C ALA A 238 -15.32 18.97 -13.25
N ILE A 239 -15.66 17.72 -13.59
CA ILE A 239 -15.58 16.57 -12.66
C ILE A 239 -14.13 16.38 -12.19
N LEU A 240 -13.18 16.32 -13.13
CA LEU A 240 -11.76 16.11 -12.82
C LEU A 240 -11.18 17.25 -11.97
N LEU A 241 -11.44 18.51 -12.35
CA LEU A 241 -10.95 19.67 -11.61
C LEU A 241 -11.61 19.81 -10.22
N SER A 242 -12.90 19.50 -10.10
CA SER A 242 -13.61 19.49 -8.82
C SER A 242 -13.07 18.43 -7.87
N ASN A 243 -12.87 17.19 -8.36
CA ASN A 243 -12.29 16.11 -7.56
C ASN A 243 -10.84 16.42 -7.17
N PHE A 244 -10.04 16.96 -8.09
CA PHE A 244 -8.68 17.39 -7.79
C PHE A 244 -8.64 18.50 -6.74
N HIS A 245 -9.44 19.56 -6.90
CA HIS A 245 -9.51 20.67 -5.95
C HIS A 245 -9.95 20.19 -4.56
N PHE A 246 -10.94 19.30 -4.51
CA PHE A 246 -11.43 18.71 -3.27
C PHE A 246 -10.34 17.88 -2.58
N GLY A 247 -9.73 16.93 -3.30
CA GLY A 247 -8.64 16.10 -2.76
C GLY A 247 -7.46 16.95 -2.29
N TYR A 248 -7.07 17.96 -3.06
CA TYR A 248 -6.03 18.92 -2.68
C TYR A 248 -6.39 19.69 -1.40
N THR A 249 -7.62 20.17 -1.29
CA THR A 249 -8.11 20.89 -0.09
C THR A 249 -8.15 19.98 1.13
N LEU A 250 -8.61 18.73 0.96
CA LEU A 250 -8.64 17.73 2.02
C LEU A 250 -7.21 17.43 2.51
N MET A 251 -6.28 17.14 1.59
CA MET A 251 -4.87 16.90 1.90
C MET A 251 -4.19 18.08 2.61
N ARG A 252 -4.59 19.33 2.30
CA ARG A 252 -4.09 20.52 3.01
C ARG A 252 -4.72 20.76 4.38
N LYS A 253 -5.91 20.21 4.63
CA LYS A 253 -6.54 20.22 5.96
C LYS A 253 -5.93 19.15 6.86
N SER A 254 -5.48 18.03 6.28
CA SER A 254 -4.77 16.99 7.02
C SER A 254 -3.40 17.52 7.50
N PRO A 255 -3.11 17.42 8.80
CA PRO A 255 -1.83 17.85 9.35
C PRO A 255 -0.68 16.99 8.79
N THR A 256 0.43 17.61 8.41
CA THR A 256 1.68 16.90 8.08
C THR A 256 2.83 17.49 8.89
N LEU A 257 3.90 16.73 9.10
CA LEU A 257 5.06 17.11 9.92
C LEU A 257 5.70 18.45 9.51
N TYR A 258 5.58 18.86 8.23
CA TYR A 258 6.29 20.01 7.68
C TYR A 258 5.42 21.01 6.89
N SER A 259 4.11 20.75 6.74
CA SER A 259 3.22 21.75 6.16
C SER A 259 2.57 22.58 7.27
N GLY A 260 2.83 23.89 7.28
CA GLY A 260 2.19 24.86 8.16
C GLY A 260 0.70 25.07 7.85
N GLY A 261 -0.04 24.00 7.56
CA GLY A 261 -1.50 24.02 7.56
C GLY A 261 -2.01 24.32 8.97
N ARG A 262 -3.22 24.90 9.07
CA ARG A 262 -3.90 25.13 10.36
C ARG A 262 -4.37 23.83 11.05
N GLY A 263 -3.89 22.67 10.62
CA GLY A 263 -4.27 21.38 11.18
C GLY A 263 -3.49 21.07 12.45
N VAL A 264 -4.18 20.56 13.47
CA VAL A 264 -3.54 20.04 14.68
C VAL A 264 -2.95 18.67 14.34
N VAL A 265 -1.63 18.53 14.33
CA VAL A 265 -1.00 17.20 14.30
C VAL A 265 -1.37 16.54 15.63
N VAL A 266 -2.35 15.64 15.62
CA VAL A 266 -2.93 15.07 16.85
C VAL A 266 -1.87 14.34 17.69
N ASN A 267 -0.93 13.70 17.01
CA ASN A 267 0.20 13.02 17.65
C ASN A 267 1.41 13.94 17.87
N ARG A 268 1.28 15.26 17.72
CA ARG A 268 2.42 16.20 17.85
C ARG A 268 3.14 16.03 19.18
N PRO A 269 2.47 16.01 20.35
CA PRO A 269 3.17 15.88 21.62
C PRO A 269 3.92 14.55 21.73
N TRP A 270 3.36 13.47 21.18
CA TRP A 270 4.00 12.15 21.15
C TRP A 270 5.19 12.10 20.18
N ILE A 271 5.04 12.68 18.99
CA ILE A 271 6.11 12.81 18.00
C ILE A 271 7.23 13.69 18.55
N GLU A 272 6.90 14.85 19.12
CA GLU A 272 7.87 15.76 19.75
C GLU A 272 8.57 15.06 20.91
N ARG A 273 7.84 14.31 21.74
CA ARG A 273 8.44 13.50 22.81
C ARG A 273 9.39 12.43 22.27
N ILE A 274 9.05 11.77 21.17
CA ILE A 274 9.94 10.78 20.53
C ILE A 274 11.13 11.46 19.89
N VAL A 275 10.94 12.56 19.17
CA VAL A 275 12.00 13.29 18.45
C VAL A 275 12.96 13.95 19.43
N HIS A 276 12.49 14.35 20.61
CA HIS A 276 13.27 15.00 21.66
C HIS A 276 13.62 14.06 22.84
N ASP A 277 13.31 12.76 22.76
CA ASP A 277 13.76 11.78 23.75
C ASP A 277 15.31 11.79 23.71
N PRO A 278 16.02 12.11 24.82
CA PRO A 278 17.48 12.20 24.83
C PRO A 278 18.17 10.87 24.46
N TYR A 279 17.41 9.78 24.47
CA TYR A 279 17.88 8.46 24.07
C TYR A 279 17.50 8.08 22.63
N SER A 280 16.62 8.83 21.97
CA SER A 280 16.15 8.57 20.59
C SER A 280 16.99 9.21 19.48
N ASP A 281 17.99 10.02 19.85
CA ASP A 281 18.75 10.84 18.92
C ASP A 281 19.19 10.07 17.66
N ARG A 282 18.61 10.49 16.52
CA ARG A 282 18.87 10.05 15.12
C ARG A 282 18.33 8.67 14.72
N LEU A 283 17.54 8.03 15.55
CA LEU A 283 17.06 6.68 15.26
C LEU A 283 15.76 6.67 14.44
N ILE A 284 15.87 6.18 13.20
CA ILE A 284 14.88 5.27 12.63
C ILE A 284 15.05 3.91 13.33
N ASP A 285 14.95 3.87 14.66
CA ASP A 285 14.65 2.59 15.32
C ASP A 285 13.19 2.37 14.96
N VAL A 286 12.98 1.63 13.86
CA VAL A 286 11.70 1.44 13.21
C VAL A 286 10.68 1.11 14.31
N PRO A 287 9.77 2.04 14.67
CA PRO A 287 8.81 1.82 15.76
C PRO A 287 7.91 0.59 15.55
N GLU A 288 7.98 0.04 14.33
CA GLU A 288 7.18 -1.05 13.79
C GLU A 288 7.85 -2.42 13.96
N TYR A 289 9.16 -2.51 14.23
CA TYR A 289 9.75 -3.81 14.58
C TYR A 289 9.47 -4.12 16.04
N ARG A 290 8.44 -4.93 16.29
CA ARG A 290 8.13 -5.50 17.60
C ARG A 290 8.20 -7.03 17.47
N PRO A 291 9.00 -7.73 18.27
CA PRO A 291 9.06 -9.17 18.19
C PRO A 291 7.72 -9.77 18.64
N ARG A 292 7.30 -10.84 17.98
CA ARG A 292 6.20 -11.65 18.50
C ARG A 292 6.65 -12.22 19.84
N LEU A 293 6.03 -11.79 20.94
CA LEU A 293 6.26 -12.42 22.24
C LEU A 293 5.58 -13.79 22.22
N GLN A 294 6.26 -14.79 22.78
CA GLN A 294 5.59 -16.05 23.06
C GLN A 294 4.70 -15.76 24.26
N THR A 295 3.42 -15.53 24.00
CA THR A 295 2.42 -15.65 25.05
C THR A 295 2.39 -17.12 25.44
N ASP A 296 2.46 -17.45 26.73
CA ASP A 296 2.38 -18.82 27.22
C ASP A 296 1.26 -19.56 26.48
N GLU A 297 1.56 -20.77 25.98
CA GLU A 297 0.62 -21.61 25.22
C GLU A 297 -0.65 -21.85 26.06
N GLY A 298 -1.67 -21.01 25.86
CA GLY A 298 -2.89 -21.01 26.68
C GLY A 298 -3.38 -19.63 27.13
N ALA A 299 -2.61 -18.56 26.94
CA ALA A 299 -3.11 -17.20 27.07
C ALA A 299 -4.08 -16.92 25.92
N ASP A 300 -5.37 -17.03 26.26
CA ASP A 300 -6.53 -16.84 25.41
C ASP A 300 -6.42 -15.58 24.52
N ASP A 301 -7.17 -15.60 23.41
CA ASP A 301 -7.26 -14.69 22.25
C ASP A 301 -7.59 -13.20 22.60
N THR A 302 -6.90 -12.65 23.59
CA THR A 302 -6.98 -11.29 24.14
C THR A 302 -6.37 -10.26 23.19
N ALA A 303 -6.03 -10.67 21.97
CA ALA A 303 -5.71 -9.75 20.89
C ALA A 303 -6.84 -8.75 20.57
N THR A 304 -8.06 -9.05 21.02
CA THR A 304 -9.22 -8.16 20.95
C THR A 304 -9.19 -6.99 21.94
N ALA A 305 -8.34 -6.99 22.98
CA ALA A 305 -8.24 -5.90 23.96
C ALA A 305 -7.25 -4.78 23.58
N TYR A 306 -6.56 -4.90 22.44
CA TYR A 306 -5.57 -3.93 21.99
C TYR A 306 -6.21 -2.70 21.31
N ILE A 307 -7.09 -1.97 22.00
CA ILE A 307 -7.53 -0.65 21.52
C ILE A 307 -6.40 0.33 21.81
N LYS A 308 -5.62 0.67 20.78
CA LYS A 308 -4.56 1.68 20.87
C LYS A 308 -5.10 3.10 21.00
N GLU A 309 -6.30 3.32 20.48
CA GLU A 309 -6.87 4.65 20.32
C GLU A 309 -8.34 4.60 20.73
N GLN A 310 -8.63 5.13 21.92
CA GLN A 310 -10.00 5.55 22.22
C GLN A 310 -10.18 6.92 21.57
N TYR A 311 -11.28 7.15 20.87
CA TYR A 311 -11.56 8.46 20.29
C TYR A 311 -12.43 9.25 21.25
N ASN A 312 -12.12 10.53 21.45
CA ASN A 312 -13.03 11.43 22.17
C ASN A 312 -14.31 11.66 21.33
N PRO A 313 -15.38 12.25 21.91
CA PRO A 313 -16.62 12.52 21.19
C PRO A 313 -16.44 13.37 19.91
N GLU A 314 -15.37 14.15 19.84
CA GLU A 314 -15.01 14.97 18.68
C GLU A 314 -14.25 14.18 17.59
N GLY A 315 -14.00 12.88 17.80
CA GLY A 315 -13.34 11.98 16.84
C GLY A 315 -11.81 12.05 16.85
N PHE A 316 -11.19 12.57 17.91
CA PHE A 316 -9.74 12.61 18.08
C PHE A 316 -9.23 11.45 18.95
N PRO A 317 -8.13 10.76 18.57
CA PRO A 317 -7.53 9.74 19.41
C PRO A 317 -7.04 10.33 20.74
N VAL A 318 -7.49 9.75 21.84
CA VAL A 318 -7.03 9.99 23.20
C VAL A 318 -5.80 9.12 23.42
N ALA A 319 -4.64 9.77 23.59
CA ALA A 319 -3.42 9.08 23.96
C ALA A 319 -3.57 8.53 25.39
N GLN A 320 -3.83 7.24 25.54
CA GLN A 320 -3.64 6.58 26.82
C GLN A 320 -2.13 6.37 27.03
N GLU A 321 -1.63 6.71 28.22
CA GLU A 321 -0.21 6.55 28.57
C GLU A 321 0.27 5.09 28.49
N THR A 322 -0.65 4.13 28.50
CA THR A 322 -0.35 2.70 28.46
C THR A 322 -1.36 1.94 27.61
N VAL A 323 -1.15 1.89 26.30
CA VAL A 323 -1.85 0.93 25.46
C VAL A 323 -1.24 -0.45 25.73
N SER A 324 -1.94 -1.21 26.57
CA SER A 324 -1.87 -2.68 26.73
C SER A 324 -0.53 -3.26 27.19
N GLY A 325 -0.52 -3.73 28.43
CA GLY A 325 0.63 -4.27 29.19
C GLY A 325 1.25 -5.58 28.71
N PHE A 326 1.22 -5.89 27.41
CA PHE A 326 1.88 -7.07 26.85
C PHE A 326 2.93 -6.78 25.80
N LEU A 327 3.01 -5.58 25.23
CA LEU A 327 4.07 -5.23 24.29
C LEU A 327 4.85 -4.05 24.85
N PRO A 328 6.12 -4.23 25.24
CA PRO A 328 6.90 -3.16 25.83
C PRO A 328 7.08 -2.07 24.79
N THR A 329 6.26 -1.03 24.83
CA THR A 329 6.56 0.15 24.05
C THR A 329 7.73 0.80 24.77
N PRO A 330 8.91 1.00 24.11
CA PRO A 330 10.04 1.63 24.76
C PRO A 330 9.56 2.96 25.31
N GLN A 331 9.61 3.11 26.63
CA GLN A 331 9.06 4.30 27.26
C GLN A 331 10.01 5.47 27.01
N PRO A 332 9.48 6.70 26.89
CA PRO A 332 10.32 7.89 27.00
C PRO A 332 11.23 7.78 28.21
N ASP A 333 12.47 8.24 28.08
CA ASP A 333 13.48 8.23 29.16
C ASP A 333 13.99 6.84 29.58
N GLN A 334 13.56 5.75 28.92
CA GLN A 334 14.13 4.43 29.18
C GLN A 334 15.60 4.40 28.73
N PRO A 335 16.55 3.99 29.58
CA PRO A 335 17.96 3.97 29.21
C PRO A 335 18.20 2.97 28.07
N ARG A 336 19.21 3.27 27.25
CA ARG A 336 19.63 2.43 26.10
C ARG A 336 20.04 1.01 26.53
N ILE A 337 20.54 0.87 27.76
CA ILE A 337 21.02 -0.38 28.35
C ILE A 337 20.54 -0.42 29.80
N VAL A 338 20.00 -1.55 30.23
CA VAL A 338 19.61 -1.80 31.62
C VAL A 338 20.41 -2.98 32.14
N LEU A 339 21.01 -2.84 33.33
CA LEU A 339 21.61 -3.94 34.07
C LEU A 339 20.49 -4.61 34.87
N ALA A 340 19.88 -5.67 34.33
CA ALA A 340 18.74 -6.33 34.95
C ALA A 340 19.13 -7.10 36.21
N GLN A 341 20.37 -7.62 36.25
CA GLN A 341 20.97 -8.29 37.40
C GLN A 341 22.48 -7.99 37.43
N GLY A 342 23.07 -7.94 38.63
CA GLY A 342 24.50 -7.65 38.84
C GLY A 342 24.82 -6.18 39.04
N ASP A 343 26.10 -5.89 39.28
CA ASP A 343 26.65 -4.53 39.44
C ASP A 343 27.69 -4.23 38.36
N GLY A 344 27.63 -3.02 37.80
CA GLY A 344 28.55 -2.58 36.76
C GLY A 344 28.27 -1.17 36.26
N GLU A 345 29.18 -0.67 35.42
CA GLU A 345 29.11 0.66 34.81
C GLU A 345 29.11 0.55 33.29
N VAL A 346 28.32 1.39 32.62
CA VAL A 346 28.15 1.39 31.17
C VAL A 346 28.43 2.78 30.62
N GLU A 347 29.32 2.88 29.63
CA GLU A 347 29.61 4.12 28.92
C GLU A 347 29.37 3.94 27.42
N ILE A 348 28.43 4.70 26.87
CA ILE A 348 28.00 4.56 25.47
C ILE A 348 28.92 5.37 24.56
N ALA A 349 29.65 4.68 23.68
CA ALA A 349 30.56 5.30 22.72
C ALA A 349 29.87 5.66 21.39
N ASP A 350 29.06 4.74 20.84
CA ASP A 350 28.29 4.95 19.60
C ASP A 350 26.90 4.30 19.71
N TRP A 351 25.89 4.96 19.16
CA TRP A 351 24.53 4.41 19.08
C TRP A 351 23.86 4.72 17.74
N SER A 352 24.54 4.37 16.64
CA SER A 352 24.09 4.58 15.28
C SER A 352 23.19 3.44 14.76
N SER A 353 22.34 3.69 13.76
CA SER A 353 21.28 2.74 13.31
C SER A 353 21.74 1.30 13.04
N TYR A 354 22.97 1.09 12.54
CA TYR A 354 23.50 -0.25 12.23
C TYR A 354 24.60 -0.73 13.19
N ARG A 355 25.02 0.11 14.14
CA ARG A 355 26.09 -0.21 15.08
C ARG A 355 25.85 0.46 16.42
N ARG A 356 25.85 -0.33 17.49
CA ARG A 356 25.90 0.15 18.86
C ARG A 356 27.23 -0.24 19.46
N GLN A 357 27.90 0.68 20.14
CA GLN A 357 29.16 0.43 20.82
C GLN A 357 29.18 1.09 22.19
N PHE A 358 29.61 0.37 23.20
CA PHE A 358 29.70 0.85 24.57
C PHE A 358 30.73 0.03 25.35
N SER A 359 31.36 0.66 26.34
CA SER A 359 32.14 -0.08 27.33
C SER A 359 31.24 -0.53 28.48
N LEU A 360 31.52 -1.72 29.01
CA LEU A 360 30.85 -2.31 30.16
C LEU A 360 31.93 -2.76 31.15
N VAL A 361 31.91 -2.19 32.35
CA VAL A 361 32.72 -2.64 33.49
C VAL A 361 31.82 -3.42 34.43
N ALA A 362 31.83 -4.75 34.32
CA ALA A 362 31.03 -5.65 35.14
C ALA A 362 31.81 -6.02 36.41
N ARG A 363 31.30 -5.62 37.59
CA ARG A 363 31.92 -5.93 38.89
C ARG A 363 31.48 -7.30 39.42
N THR A 364 30.28 -7.73 39.04
CA THR A 364 29.78 -9.10 39.24
C THR A 364 29.43 -9.71 37.89
N ALA A 365 28.90 -10.94 37.86
CA ALA A 365 28.16 -11.39 36.68
C ALA A 365 26.96 -10.44 36.47
N VAL A 366 26.78 -9.95 35.25
CA VAL A 366 25.77 -8.95 34.89
C VAL A 366 24.90 -9.46 33.76
N THR A 367 23.59 -9.39 33.95
CA THR A 367 22.59 -9.61 32.89
C THR A 367 22.24 -8.25 32.29
N CYS A 368 22.69 -8.01 31.06
CA CYS A 368 22.42 -6.78 30.33
C CYS A 368 21.19 -6.95 29.44
N VAL A 369 20.30 -5.94 29.40
CA VAL A 369 19.17 -5.85 28.47
C VAL A 369 19.31 -4.57 27.64
N LEU A 370 19.42 -4.73 26.33
CA LEU A 370 19.53 -3.62 25.38
C LEU A 370 18.14 -3.08 25.03
N ARG A 371 18.00 -1.77 24.82
CA ARG A 371 16.79 -1.14 24.24
C ARG A 371 16.69 -1.42 22.72
N ILE A 372 16.87 -2.68 22.34
CA ILE A 372 16.83 -3.20 20.96
C ILE A 372 16.10 -4.54 21.02
N TYR A 373 15.15 -4.76 20.14
CA TYR A 373 14.47 -6.05 20.06
C TYR A 373 15.32 -7.13 19.41
N ALA A 374 15.16 -8.36 19.90
CA ALA A 374 15.82 -9.52 19.33
C ALA A 374 15.39 -9.71 17.86
N TYR A 375 16.36 -9.67 16.95
CA TYR A 375 16.18 -9.87 15.51
C TYR A 375 17.43 -10.57 14.94
N PRO A 376 17.30 -11.53 14.01
CA PRO A 376 18.44 -12.31 13.51
C PRO A 376 19.58 -11.49 12.88
N GLY A 377 19.29 -10.28 12.42
CA GLY A 377 20.29 -9.38 11.88
C GLY A 377 21.23 -8.80 12.94
N TRP A 378 20.84 -8.73 14.21
CA TRP A 378 21.70 -8.21 15.26
C TRP A 378 22.69 -9.27 15.74
N GLN A 379 23.97 -8.92 15.76
CA GLN A 379 25.06 -9.76 16.24
C GLN A 379 25.82 -9.02 17.34
N LEU A 380 26.02 -9.67 18.49
CA LEU A 380 26.70 -9.08 19.64
C LEU A 380 28.14 -9.59 19.73
N TYR A 381 29.07 -8.68 20.02
CA TYR A 381 30.48 -8.95 20.16
C TYR A 381 30.96 -8.41 21.51
N LEU A 382 31.72 -9.22 22.25
CA LEU A 382 32.42 -8.84 23.47
C LEU A 382 33.92 -8.89 23.20
N ASN A 383 34.61 -7.76 23.30
CA ASN A 383 36.05 -7.65 22.99
C ASN A 383 36.39 -8.22 21.59
N GLY A 384 35.50 -7.99 20.62
CA GLY A 384 35.63 -8.48 19.23
C GLY A 384 35.22 -9.94 18.99
N VAL A 385 34.82 -10.68 20.03
CA VAL A 385 34.38 -12.08 19.92
C VAL A 385 32.86 -12.14 19.88
N ALA A 386 32.29 -12.79 18.86
CA ALA A 386 30.84 -12.96 18.75
C ALA A 386 30.31 -13.80 19.91
N VAL A 387 29.19 -13.38 20.51
CA VAL A 387 28.51 -14.11 21.58
C VAL A 387 27.03 -14.22 21.27
N ASP A 388 26.43 -15.33 21.73
CA ASP A 388 25.01 -15.57 21.57
C ASP A 388 24.20 -14.63 22.47
N THR A 389 23.10 -14.13 21.92
CA THR A 389 22.14 -13.31 22.66
C THR A 389 20.89 -14.13 23.00
N GLN A 390 20.30 -13.84 24.15
CA GLN A 390 19.01 -14.34 24.57
C GLN A 390 17.93 -13.27 24.31
N LYS A 391 16.67 -13.69 24.32
CA LYS A 391 15.51 -12.81 24.22
C LYS A 391 14.94 -12.62 25.64
N ALA A 392 14.87 -11.38 26.12
CA ALA A 392 14.20 -11.04 27.38
C ALA A 392 12.70 -11.35 27.30
N GLU A 393 11.99 -11.37 28.43
CA GLU A 393 10.53 -11.59 28.50
C GLU A 393 9.76 -10.62 27.58
N ASP A 394 10.26 -9.39 27.50
CA ASP A 394 9.67 -8.30 26.72
C ASP A 394 10.19 -8.28 25.26
N GLY A 395 11.00 -9.25 24.89
CA GLY A 395 11.50 -9.45 23.53
C GLY A 395 12.75 -8.67 23.16
N ARG A 396 13.32 -7.89 24.09
CA ARG A 396 14.61 -7.22 23.90
C ARG A 396 15.78 -8.19 23.88
N ILE A 397 16.90 -7.73 23.32
CA ILE A 397 18.18 -8.45 23.35
C ILE A 397 18.69 -8.46 24.78
N GLN A 398 18.97 -9.66 25.30
CA GLN A 398 19.55 -9.92 26.61
C GLN A 398 20.85 -10.70 26.45
N PHE A 399 21.86 -10.41 27.26
CA PHE A 399 23.08 -11.20 27.29
C PHE A 399 23.69 -11.19 28.69
N LEU A 400 24.39 -12.28 29.04
CA LEU A 400 25.09 -12.44 30.31
C LEU A 400 26.57 -12.19 30.10
N VAL A 401 27.18 -11.45 31.02
CA VAL A 401 28.61 -11.16 31.01
C VAL A 401 29.17 -11.48 32.39
N GLU A 402 30.33 -12.14 32.44
CA GLU A 402 31.07 -12.41 33.67
C GLU A 402 31.76 -11.12 34.18
N PRO A 403 32.29 -11.10 35.42
CA PRO A 403 33.05 -9.94 35.91
C PRO A 403 34.25 -9.61 35.00
N GLY A 404 34.41 -8.33 34.64
CA GLY A 404 35.49 -7.87 33.77
C GLY A 404 35.18 -6.55 33.04
N GLU A 405 36.11 -6.13 32.18
CA GLU A 405 35.95 -4.97 31.29
C GLU A 405 35.72 -5.45 29.85
N TYR A 406 34.70 -4.89 29.22
CA TYR A 406 34.25 -5.30 27.89
C TYR A 406 34.02 -4.10 26.98
N ASP A 407 34.62 -4.11 25.80
CA ASP A 407 34.16 -3.34 24.64
C ASP A 407 33.05 -4.14 23.95
N VAL A 408 31.82 -3.65 24.09
CA VAL A 408 30.63 -4.31 23.56
C VAL A 408 30.23 -3.65 22.25
N ALA A 409 30.12 -4.45 21.20
CA ALA A 409 29.62 -4.00 19.91
C ALA A 409 28.40 -4.82 19.47
N VAL A 410 27.34 -4.15 19.06
CA VAL A 410 26.12 -4.77 18.52
C VAL A 410 25.95 -4.27 17.10
N ILE A 411 26.11 -5.18 16.13
CA ILE A 411 26.22 -4.84 14.71
C ILE A 411 25.07 -5.48 13.95
N TYR A 412 24.38 -4.70 13.13
CA TYR A 412 23.34 -5.21 12.24
C TYR A 412 23.98 -5.76 10.96
N GLN A 413 23.73 -7.03 10.67
CA GLN A 413 24.22 -7.75 9.51
C GLN A 413 23.07 -8.18 8.60
N LEU A 414 23.41 -8.41 7.33
CA LEU A 414 22.47 -8.94 6.36
C LEU A 414 22.07 -10.37 6.74
N THR A 415 20.78 -10.56 6.98
CA THR A 415 20.21 -11.88 7.26
C THR A 415 20.26 -12.78 6.02
N PRO A 416 20.13 -14.12 6.19
CA PRO A 416 20.02 -15.04 5.06
C PRO A 416 18.86 -14.70 4.11
N ALA A 417 17.71 -14.26 4.64
CA ALA A 417 16.56 -13.87 3.82
C ALA A 417 16.86 -12.62 2.99
N PHE A 418 17.57 -11.65 3.55
CA PHE A 418 17.99 -10.45 2.82
C PHE A 418 18.98 -10.78 1.70
N LYS A 419 19.98 -11.63 1.99
CA LYS A 419 20.93 -12.13 0.98
C LYS A 419 20.22 -12.84 -0.18
N LEU A 420 19.23 -13.69 0.14
CA LEU A 420 18.40 -14.36 -0.87
C LEU A 420 17.57 -13.36 -1.68
N GLY A 421 16.99 -12.34 -1.03
CA GLY A 421 16.29 -11.24 -1.66
C GLY A 421 17.14 -10.48 -2.68
N LEU A 422 18.37 -10.10 -2.30
CA LEU A 422 19.33 -9.45 -3.20
C LEU A 422 19.66 -10.35 -4.40
N ALA A 423 19.93 -11.63 -4.16
CA ALA A 423 20.24 -12.58 -5.23
C ALA A 423 19.06 -12.74 -6.22
N ALA A 424 17.84 -12.90 -5.71
CA ALA A 424 16.63 -13.01 -6.52
C ALA A 424 16.34 -11.74 -7.33
N SER A 425 16.56 -10.56 -6.73
CA SER A 425 16.43 -9.27 -7.42
C SER A 425 17.46 -9.11 -8.53
N GLY A 426 18.73 -9.42 -8.24
CA GLY A 426 19.80 -9.41 -9.25
C GLY A 426 19.52 -10.33 -10.44
N LEU A 427 19.05 -11.56 -10.16
CA LEU A 427 18.64 -12.50 -11.20
C LEU A 427 17.47 -11.96 -12.03
N SER A 428 16.50 -11.32 -11.39
CA SER A 428 15.34 -10.73 -12.06
C SER A 428 15.72 -9.58 -12.98
N VAL A 429 16.71 -8.76 -12.61
CA VAL A 429 17.27 -7.72 -13.49
C VAL A 429 17.89 -8.37 -14.74
N ILE A 430 18.70 -9.41 -14.58
CA ILE A 430 19.33 -10.13 -15.70
C ILE A 430 18.26 -10.69 -16.64
N VAL A 431 17.23 -11.35 -16.09
CA VAL A 431 16.10 -11.90 -16.87
C VAL A 431 15.34 -10.80 -17.59
N LEU A 432 15.06 -9.66 -16.94
CA LEU A 432 14.38 -8.53 -17.57
C LEU A 432 15.19 -7.97 -18.74
N VAL A 433 16.51 -7.80 -18.58
CA VAL A 433 17.38 -7.32 -19.67
C VAL A 433 17.37 -8.30 -20.83
N GLY A 434 17.51 -9.60 -20.56
CA GLY A 434 17.47 -10.65 -21.58
C GLY A 434 16.14 -10.71 -22.34
N LEU A 435 15.01 -10.68 -21.61
CA LEU A 435 13.68 -10.64 -22.22
C LEU A 435 13.42 -9.35 -23.00
N SER A 436 13.90 -8.22 -22.50
CA SER A 436 13.78 -6.93 -23.19
C SER A 436 14.53 -6.95 -24.52
N TYR A 437 15.74 -7.53 -24.55
CA TYR A 437 16.52 -7.73 -25.76
C TYR A 437 15.79 -8.67 -26.74
N PHE A 438 15.31 -9.81 -26.26
CA PHE A 438 14.56 -10.79 -27.07
C PHE A 438 13.27 -10.20 -27.66
N TRP A 439 12.48 -9.48 -26.87
CA TRP A 439 11.26 -8.82 -27.36
C TRP A 439 11.57 -7.73 -28.39
N ARG A 440 12.71 -7.06 -28.25
CA ARG A 440 13.18 -6.09 -29.24
C ARG A 440 13.64 -6.78 -30.53
N SER A 441 14.36 -7.90 -30.46
CA SER A 441 14.85 -8.61 -31.66
C SER A 441 13.70 -9.19 -32.49
N GLN A 442 12.66 -9.72 -31.86
CA GLN A 442 11.44 -10.19 -32.55
C GLN A 442 10.68 -9.07 -33.28
N ALA A 443 10.92 -7.80 -32.93
CA ALA A 443 10.28 -6.65 -33.57
C ALA A 443 10.94 -6.23 -34.89
N PHE A 444 12.13 -6.75 -35.20
CA PHE A 444 12.90 -6.45 -36.41
C PHE A 444 13.22 -7.76 -37.15
N PRO A 445 12.26 -8.36 -37.88
CA PRO A 445 12.55 -9.45 -38.79
C PRO A 445 13.39 -9.00 -39.99
#